data_AF-A0A0S3J375-F1
#
_entry.id   AF-A0A0S3J375-F1
#
_cell.length_a   1.000
_cell.length_b   1.000
_cell.length_c   1.000
_cell.angle_alpha   90.00
_cell.angle_beta   90.00
_cell.angle_gamma   90.00
#
_symmetry.space_group_name_H-M   'P 1'
#
loop_
_entity.id
_entity.type
_entity.pdbx_description
1 polymer ?
#
loop_
_entity_poly.entity_id
_entity_poly.type
_entity_poly.pdbx_seq_one_letter_code
_entity_poly.pdbx_strand_id
1 'polypeptide(L)'
;MRAAKGDYQDDMKLKKQILCFNKKVGLQDENGDIVLDVAKSKLFDIVKDEKKTMDILKKCAVKKDTPENTAFESAKCLHKLAPEEKLVI
;
A
#
# COMPACT_ATOMS: atom_id res chain seq x y z
N MET A 1 -12.19 -7.87 -8.13
CA MET A 1 -10.89 -7.38 -8.68
C MET A 1 -9.83 -8.43 -8.39
N ARG A 2 -8.92 -8.79 -9.32
CA ARG A 2 -7.89 -9.84 -9.09
C ARG A 2 -6.88 -9.43 -8.00
N ALA A 3 -6.46 -8.17 -8.01
CA ALA A 3 -5.56 -7.61 -7.00
C ALA A 3 -6.11 -7.69 -5.56
N ALA A 4 -7.44 -7.66 -5.40
CA ALA A 4 -8.07 -7.88 -4.10
C ALA A 4 -7.86 -9.30 -3.53
N LYS A 5 -7.51 -10.26 -4.38
CA LYS A 5 -7.17 -11.64 -4.00
C LYS A 5 -5.64 -11.87 -3.97
N GLY A 6 -4.84 -10.80 -4.04
CA GLY A 6 -3.39 -10.89 -4.08
C GLY A 6 -2.79 -11.11 -5.47
N ASP A 7 -3.62 -11.23 -6.52
CA ASP A 7 -3.16 -11.35 -7.91
C ASP A 7 -2.98 -9.97 -8.55
N TYR A 8 -1.78 -9.41 -8.38
CA TYR A 8 -1.37 -8.14 -8.96
C TYR A 8 -0.75 -8.34 -10.34
N GLN A 9 -1.56 -8.14 -11.38
CA GLN A 9 -1.06 -8.06 -12.75
C GLN A 9 -0.46 -6.67 -12.99
N ASP A 10 0.65 -6.62 -13.74
CA ASP A 10 1.29 -5.38 -14.12
C ASP A 10 0.44 -4.66 -15.19
N ASP A 11 -0.56 -3.93 -14.74
CA ASP A 11 -1.54 -3.23 -15.56
C ASP A 11 -1.60 -1.74 -15.19
N MET A 12 -1.45 -0.89 -16.20
CA MET A 12 -1.40 0.57 -16.01
C MET A 12 -2.69 1.13 -15.40
N LYS A 13 -3.86 0.57 -15.72
CA LYS A 13 -5.14 1.04 -15.15
C LYS A 13 -5.21 0.67 -13.67
N LEU A 14 -4.76 -0.53 -13.30
CA LEU A 14 -4.68 -0.96 -11.91
C LEU A 14 -3.73 -0.07 -11.10
N LYS A 15 -2.53 0.24 -11.62
CA LYS A 15 -1.60 1.13 -10.92
C LYS A 15 -2.20 2.51 -10.66
N LYS A 16 -2.86 3.10 -11.68
CA LYS A 16 -3.57 4.38 -11.56
C LYS A 16 -4.74 4.31 -10.57
N GLN A 17 -5.49 3.22 -10.57
CA GLN A 17 -6.59 3.00 -9.63
C GLN A 17 -6.09 2.95 -8.18
N ILE A 18 -4.98 2.23 -7.92
CA ILE A 18 -4.37 2.13 -6.59
C ILE A 18 -3.85 3.50 -6.15
N LEU A 19 -3.15 4.23 -7.03
CA LEU A 19 -2.70 5.59 -6.73
C LEU A 19 -3.88 6.53 -6.40
N CYS A 20 -4.96 6.48 -7.20
CA CYS A 20 -6.16 7.26 -6.96
C CYS A 20 -6.78 6.97 -5.59
N PHE A 21 -6.89 5.69 -5.23
CA PHE A 21 -7.38 5.28 -3.92
C PHE A 21 -6.45 5.76 -2.80
N ASN A 22 -5.13 5.55 -2.94
CA ASN A 22 -4.14 5.97 -1.95
C ASN A 22 -4.20 7.46 -1.67
N LYS A 23 -4.30 8.31 -2.71
CA LYS A 23 -4.49 9.75 -2.56
C LYS A 23 -5.79 10.07 -1.83
N LYS A 24 -6.91 9.44 -2.23
CA LYS A 24 -8.23 9.66 -1.62
C LYS A 24 -8.26 9.35 -0.12
N VAL A 25 -7.51 8.34 0.33
CA VAL A 25 -7.46 7.93 1.74
C VAL A 25 -6.25 8.50 2.51
N GLY A 26 -5.45 9.36 1.88
CA GLY A 26 -4.28 10.02 2.47
C GLY A 26 -3.05 9.13 2.66
N LEU A 27 -2.98 7.96 2.00
CA LEU A 27 -1.83 7.06 2.05
C LEU A 27 -0.68 7.51 1.14
N GLN A 28 -0.98 8.22 0.05
CA GLN A 28 0.00 8.91 -0.77
C GLN A 28 -0.37 10.38 -0.89
N ASP A 29 0.63 11.24 -0.85
CA ASP A 29 0.46 12.67 -1.07
C ASP A 29 0.39 13.02 -2.57
N GLU A 30 0.29 14.31 -2.88
CA GLU A 30 0.20 14.77 -4.26
C GLU A 30 1.47 14.51 -5.08
N ASN A 31 2.63 14.42 -4.42
CA ASN A 31 3.92 14.08 -5.02
C ASN A 31 4.07 12.58 -5.30
N GLY A 32 3.14 11.76 -4.80
CA GLY A 32 3.16 10.30 -4.91
C GLY A 32 3.95 9.60 -3.81
N ASP A 33 4.37 10.35 -2.78
CA ASP A 33 5.12 9.81 -1.65
C ASP A 33 4.18 9.20 -0.62
N ILE A 34 4.60 8.08 -0.01
CA ILE A 34 3.80 7.40 1.02
C ILE A 34 3.83 8.23 2.30
N VAL A 35 2.65 8.57 2.82
CA VAL A 35 2.51 9.27 4.10
C VAL A 35 2.66 8.25 5.23
N LEU A 36 3.87 8.17 5.79
CA LEU A 36 4.25 7.12 6.75
C LEU A 36 3.37 7.08 8.00
N ASP A 37 2.92 8.22 8.51
CA ASP A 37 2.08 8.27 9.71
C ASP A 37 0.70 7.63 9.46
N VAL A 38 0.09 7.94 8.32
CA VAL A 38 -1.19 7.35 7.90
C VAL A 38 -1.02 5.86 7.60
N ALA A 39 0.07 5.49 6.93
CA ALA A 39 0.40 4.09 6.66
C ALA A 39 0.64 3.29 7.95
N LYS A 40 1.32 3.87 8.95
CA LYS A 40 1.53 3.28 10.27
C LYS A 40 0.23 3.06 11.00
N SER A 41 -0.63 4.08 11.08
CA SER A 41 -1.92 3.97 11.74
C SER A 41 -2.78 2.86 11.11
N LYS A 42 -2.95 2.88 9.77
CA LYS A 42 -3.78 1.89 9.07
C LYS A 42 -3.21 0.47 9.17
N LEU A 43 -1.90 0.30 9.06
CA LEU A 43 -1.28 -1.02 9.15
C LEU A 43 -1.29 -1.55 10.59
N PHE A 44 -1.08 -0.69 11.59
CA PHE A 44 -1.19 -1.07 12.99
C PHE A 44 -2.60 -1.55 13.32
N ASP A 45 -3.64 -0.97 12.71
CA ASP A 45 -5.02 -1.43 12.90
C ASP A 45 -5.29 -2.85 12.41
N ILE A 46 -4.42 -3.38 11.55
CA ILE A 46 -4.51 -4.75 11.03
C ILE A 46 -3.55 -5.66 11.82
N VAL A 47 -2.31 -5.23 11.97
CA VAL A 47 -1.22 -6.05 12.52
C VAL A 47 -1.26 -6.11 14.05
N LYS A 48 -1.74 -5.04 14.72
CA LYS A 48 -1.81 -4.87 16.19
C LYS A 48 -0.50 -5.16 16.93
N ASP A 49 0.63 -5.01 16.24
CA ASP A 49 1.99 -5.13 16.77
C ASP A 49 2.83 -3.99 16.18
N GLU A 50 3.36 -3.11 17.03
CA GLU A 50 4.10 -1.93 16.60
C GLU A 50 5.42 -2.28 15.91
N LYS A 51 6.17 -3.24 16.44
CA LYS A 51 7.47 -3.64 15.87
C LYS A 51 7.26 -4.23 14.49
N LYS A 52 6.31 -5.16 14.35
CA LYS A 52 5.96 -5.78 13.08
C LYS A 52 5.40 -4.76 12.08
N THR A 53 4.59 -3.80 12.53
CA THR A 53 4.10 -2.69 11.70
C THR A 53 5.27 -1.89 11.11
N MET A 54 6.20 -1.45 11.95
CA MET A 54 7.35 -0.67 11.51
C MET A 54 8.27 -1.47 10.58
N ASP A 55 8.47 -2.76 10.86
CA ASP A 55 9.28 -3.65 10.01
C ASP A 55 8.66 -3.86 8.63
N ILE A 56 7.32 -3.97 8.55
CA ILE A 56 6.61 -4.06 7.28
C ILE A 56 6.70 -2.74 6.51
N LEU A 57 6.46 -1.59 7.15
CA LEU A 57 6.54 -0.28 6.47
C LEU A 57 7.93 -0.01 5.91
N LYS A 58 9.00 -0.30 6.66
CA LYS A 58 10.38 -0.16 6.19
C LYS A 58 10.65 -1.00 4.93
N LYS A 59 9.98 -2.14 4.78
CA LYS A 59 10.12 -3.03 3.62
C LYS A 59 9.24 -2.62 2.44
N CYS A 60 8.02 -2.16 2.71
CA CYS A 60 7.00 -1.99 1.68
C CYS A 60 6.76 -0.54 1.25
N ALA A 61 6.95 0.46 2.12
CA ALA A 61 6.73 1.88 1.80
C ALA A 61 7.96 2.49 1.10
N VAL A 62 8.34 1.92 -0.04
CA VAL A 62 9.54 2.30 -0.79
C VAL A 62 9.15 3.08 -2.05
N LYS A 63 9.60 4.34 -2.14
CA LYS A 63 9.44 5.17 -3.33
C LYS A 63 10.03 4.49 -4.56
N LYS A 64 9.29 4.53 -5.66
CA LYS A 64 9.68 4.02 -6.98
C LYS A 64 9.86 5.17 -7.96
N ASP A 65 10.14 4.81 -9.20
CA ASP A 65 10.32 5.72 -10.35
C ASP A 65 9.08 6.57 -10.63
N THR A 66 7.87 6.04 -10.40
CA THR A 66 6.62 6.78 -10.57
C THR A 66 5.72 6.68 -9.33
N PRO A 67 4.82 7.65 -9.11
CA PRO A 67 3.76 7.55 -8.11
C PRO A 67 2.93 6.28 -8.24
N GLU A 68 2.59 5.88 -9.47
CA GLU A 68 1.85 4.67 -9.82
C GLU A 68 2.59 3.41 -9.40
N ASN A 69 3.89 3.31 -9.70
CA ASN A 69 4.70 2.16 -9.30
C ASN A 69 4.91 2.13 -7.78
N THR A 70 5.06 3.29 -7.15
CA THR A 70 5.13 3.40 -5.68
C THR A 70 3.86 2.86 -5.04
N ALA A 71 2.69 3.28 -5.55
CA ALA A 71 1.39 2.85 -5.07
C ALA A 71 1.22 1.33 -5.20
N PHE A 72 1.49 0.82 -6.41
CA PHE A 72 1.29 -0.57 -6.79
C PHE A 72 2.22 -1.52 -6.03
N GLU A 73 3.52 -1.24 -6.02
CA GLU A 73 4.50 -2.11 -5.35
C GLU A 73 4.33 -2.09 -3.83
N SER A 74 3.98 -0.93 -3.25
CA SER A 74 3.67 -0.85 -1.81
C SER A 74 2.46 -1.71 -1.45
N ALA A 75 1.36 -1.57 -2.20
CA ALA A 75 0.13 -2.36 -1.97
C ALA A 75 0.38 -3.87 -2.12
N LYS A 76 1.09 -4.27 -3.17
CA LYS A 76 1.46 -5.67 -3.43
C LYS A 76 2.35 -6.24 -2.31
N CYS A 77 3.31 -5.46 -1.83
CA CYS A 77 4.20 -5.86 -0.73
C CYS A 77 3.41 -6.03 0.58
N LEU A 78 2.55 -5.07 0.92
CA LEU A 78 1.72 -5.12 2.12
C LEU A 78 0.79 -6.34 2.13
N HIS A 79 0.14 -6.63 1.00
CA HIS A 79 -0.76 -7.79 0.87
C HIS A 79 -0.02 -9.12 1.11
N LYS A 80 1.25 -9.24 0.69
CA LYS A 80 2.07 -10.44 0.95
C LYS A 80 2.43 -10.62 2.43
N LEU A 81 2.65 -9.52 3.16
CA LEU A 81 3.14 -9.57 4.55
C LEU A 81 2.03 -9.46 5.60
N ALA A 82 0.87 -8.95 5.21
CA ALA A 82 -0.34 -8.85 6.02
C ALA A 82 -1.53 -9.41 5.22
N PRO A 83 -1.66 -10.75 5.10
CA PRO A 83 -2.61 -11.40 4.18
C PRO A 83 -4.10 -11.34 4.57
N GLU A 84 -4.56 -10.36 5.35
CA GLU A 84 -6.00 -10.22 5.66
C GLU A 84 -6.78 -9.44 4.58
N GLU A 85 -8.02 -9.89 4.33
CA GLU A 85 -9.00 -9.28 3.41
C GLU A 85 -9.30 -7.79 3.71
N LYS A 86 -8.88 -7.26 4.86
CA LYS A 86 -9.13 -5.87 5.30
C LYS A 86 -8.20 -4.82 4.68
N LEU A 87 -7.17 -5.22 3.92
CA LEU A 87 -6.40 -4.27 3.10
C LEU A 87 -7.16 -3.82 1.84
N VAL A 88 -8.27 -4.49 1.53
CA VAL A 88 -9.21 -4.17 0.45
C VAL A 88 -10.45 -3.53 1.07
N ILE A 89 -10.32 -2.33 1.61
CA ILE A 89 -11.48 -1.53 2.03
C ILE A 89 -12.10 -0.86 0.80
#